data_AF-A0A453LEL1-F1
#
_entry.id   AF-A0A453LEL1-F1
#
_cell.length_a   1.000
_cell.length_b   1.000
_cell.length_c   1.000
_cell.angle_alpha   90.00
_cell.angle_beta   90.00
_cell.angle_gamma   90.00
#
_symmetry.space_group_name_H-M   'P 1'
#
loop_
_entity.id
_entity.type
_entity.pdbx_description
1 polymer ?
#
loop_
_entity_poly.entity_id
_entity_poly.type
_entity_poly.pdbx_seq_one_letter_code
_entity_poly.pdbx_strand_id
1 'polypeptide(L)'
;PKRRHSPPSPFPHRRRRRSRRAEESFQAATMVNVPKTKKTYCKNKECKKHTLHKVTQYKKGKDSLSAQGKRRYDRKQSGYGGQTKPVFHKKVWH
;
A
#
# COMPACT_ATOMS: atom_id res chain seq x y z
N PRO A 1 -22.67 -39.59 -7.91
CA PRO A 1 -22.24 -39.88 -6.51
C PRO A 1 -20.84 -40.54 -6.52
N LYS A 2 -19.74 -39.84 -6.26
CA LYS A 2 -19.31 -39.34 -4.96
C LYS A 2 -18.50 -38.05 -5.17
N ARG A 3 -18.91 -36.96 -4.51
CA ARG A 3 -18.13 -35.71 -4.44
C ARG A 3 -16.82 -36.04 -3.73
N ARG A 4 -15.67 -35.89 -4.40
CA ARG A 4 -14.36 -35.90 -3.74
C ARG A 4 -14.30 -34.65 -2.86
N HIS A 5 -14.46 -34.85 -1.56
CA HIS A 5 -14.25 -33.80 -0.57
C HIS A 5 -12.74 -33.71 -0.35
N SER A 6 -12.14 -32.57 -0.70
CA SER A 6 -10.75 -32.28 -0.37
C SER A 6 -10.60 -32.20 1.16
N PRO A 7 -9.54 -32.78 1.76
CA PRO A 7 -9.35 -32.73 3.21
C PRO A 7 -9.05 -31.28 3.66
N PRO A 8 -9.52 -30.87 4.86
CA PRO A 8 -9.22 -29.55 5.39
C PRO A 8 -7.74 -29.44 5.76
N SER A 9 -7.12 -28.30 5.43
CA SER A 9 -5.73 -28.02 5.79
C SER A 9 -5.54 -28.02 7.32
N PRO A 10 -4.45 -28.61 7.87
CA PRO A 10 -4.26 -28.74 9.32
C PRO A 10 -3.69 -27.47 9.98
N PHE A 11 -3.54 -26.37 9.24
CA PHE A 11 -2.92 -25.16 9.76
C PHE A 11 -3.97 -24.17 10.26
N PRO A 12 -3.94 -23.75 11.54
CA PRO A 12 -4.84 -22.73 12.03
C PRO A 12 -4.57 -21.43 11.26
N HIS A 13 -5.61 -20.85 10.66
CA HIS A 13 -5.54 -19.49 10.16
C HIS A 13 -5.25 -18.56 11.34
N ARG A 14 -3.97 -18.20 11.51
CA ARG A 14 -3.53 -17.24 12.50
C ARG A 14 -4.14 -15.89 12.15
N ARG A 15 -5.33 -15.60 12.71
CA ARG A 15 -5.92 -14.26 12.70
C ARG A 15 -4.90 -13.35 13.38
N ARG A 16 -4.19 -12.54 12.60
CA ARG A 16 -3.39 -11.44 13.16
C ARG A 16 -4.37 -10.45 13.80
N ARG A 17 -4.65 -10.64 15.10
CA ARG A 17 -5.10 -9.55 15.97
C ARG A 17 -3.98 -8.50 15.96
N ARG A 18 -4.11 -7.47 15.12
CA ARG A 18 -3.32 -6.25 15.32
C ARG A 18 -4.10 -5.35 16.27
N SER A 19 -3.73 -5.48 17.54
CA SER A 19 -3.73 -4.46 18.58
C SER A 19 -4.35 -3.11 18.20
N ARG A 20 -5.51 -2.80 18.80
CA ARG A 20 -5.93 -1.42 19.08
C ARG A 20 -4.97 -0.84 20.13
N ARG A 21 -3.91 -0.15 19.70
CA ARG A 21 -3.18 0.90 20.44
C ARG A 21 -1.98 1.34 19.59
N ALA A 22 -2.11 2.51 18.96
CA ALA A 22 -1.05 3.44 18.56
C ALA A 22 -1.70 4.61 17.77
N GLU A 23 -2.61 5.33 18.41
CA GLU A 23 -2.85 6.74 18.07
C GLU A 23 -1.85 7.50 18.94
N GLU A 24 -0.59 7.63 18.48
CA GLU A 24 0.37 8.57 19.07
C GLU A 24 1.61 8.73 18.18
N SER A 25 1.80 9.97 17.70
CA SER A 25 3.05 10.55 17.16
C SER A 25 3.68 9.94 15.89
N PHE A 26 3.08 10.21 14.72
CA PHE A 26 3.75 10.06 13.42
C PHE A 26 4.73 11.22 13.17
N GLN A 27 5.88 11.25 13.85
CA GLN A 27 6.99 12.13 13.49
C GLN A 27 7.98 11.36 12.61
N ALA A 28 7.77 11.42 11.30
CA ALA A 28 8.76 10.99 10.33
C ALA A 28 9.81 12.11 10.20
N ALA A 29 10.99 11.87 10.77
CA ALA A 29 12.14 12.74 10.72
C ALA A 29 12.58 13.03 9.26
N THR A 30 12.46 14.28 8.85
CA THR A 30 13.26 14.96 7.82
C THR A 30 13.32 16.44 8.19
N MET A 31 14.40 17.14 7.87
CA MET A 31 14.82 18.46 8.38
C MET A 31 13.88 19.66 8.05
N VAL A 32 12.61 19.43 7.74
CA VAL A 32 11.60 20.46 7.45
C VAL A 32 10.39 20.30 8.38
N ASN A 33 10.05 21.38 9.09
CA ASN A 33 8.91 21.41 10.00
C ASN A 33 7.62 21.74 9.22
N VAL A 34 6.69 20.79 9.15
CA VAL A 34 5.38 20.97 8.51
C VAL A 34 4.28 20.91 9.58
N PRO A 35 3.33 21.86 9.61
CA PRO A 35 2.28 21.87 10.62
C PRO A 35 1.36 20.65 10.51
N LYS A 36 0.98 20.07 11.66
CA LYS A 36 0.10 18.88 11.74
C LYS A 36 -1.33 19.16 11.27
N THR A 37 -1.75 20.43 11.29
CA THR A 37 -3.04 20.90 10.78
C THR A 37 -2.83 22.15 9.93
N LYS A 38 -3.56 22.26 8.81
CA LYS A 38 -3.52 23.43 7.94
C LYS A 38 -4.93 23.86 7.53
N LYS A 39 -5.20 25.17 7.50
CA LYS A 39 -6.41 25.72 6.88
C LYS A 39 -6.20 25.74 5.37
N THR A 40 -6.95 24.93 4.62
CA THR A 40 -6.90 24.91 3.15
C THR A 40 -8.31 24.76 2.59
N TYR A 41 -8.48 25.15 1.32
CA TYR A 41 -9.74 24.98 0.61
C TYR A 41 -10.07 23.49 0.44
N CYS A 42 -11.27 23.08 0.85
CA CYS A 42 -11.76 21.74 0.59
C CYS A 42 -12.47 21.70 -0.78
N LYS A 43 -11.91 20.92 -1.72
CA LYS A 43 -12.49 20.72 -3.06
C LYS A 43 -13.73 19.81 -3.08
N ASN A 44 -14.12 19.26 -1.93
CA ASN A 44 -15.30 18.41 -1.86
C ASN A 44 -16.57 19.24 -2.13
N LYS A 45 -17.53 18.67 -2.87
CA LYS A 45 -18.73 19.37 -3.35
C LYS A 45 -19.58 19.93 -2.20
N GLU A 46 -19.56 19.25 -1.05
CA GLU A 46 -20.29 19.61 0.17
C GLU A 46 -19.57 20.69 0.99
N CYS A 47 -18.24 20.79 0.86
CA CYS A 47 -17.40 21.49 1.82
C CYS A 47 -16.73 22.74 1.25
N LYS A 48 -17.19 23.32 0.13
CA LYS A 48 -16.63 24.43 -0.69
C LYS A 48 -16.18 25.71 0.08
N LYS A 49 -15.40 25.56 1.13
CA LYS A 49 -14.94 26.53 2.12
C LYS A 49 -13.57 26.08 2.63
N HIS A 50 -12.86 27.01 3.27
CA HIS A 50 -11.58 26.70 3.93
C HIS A 50 -11.84 26.02 5.27
N THR A 51 -11.32 24.81 5.43
CA THR A 51 -11.47 24.02 6.66
C THR A 51 -10.11 23.62 7.21
N LEU A 52 -10.08 23.21 8.49
CA LEU A 52 -8.88 22.64 9.10
C LEU A 52 -8.70 21.20 8.62
N HIS A 53 -7.56 20.90 8.00
CA HIS A 53 -7.22 19.55 7.52
C HIS A 53 -6.03 18.98 8.31
N LYS A 54 -6.14 17.71 8.71
CA LYS A 54 -5.02 16.94 9.27
C LYS A 54 -4.02 16.67 8.15
N VAL A 55 -2.77 17.06 8.36
CA VAL A 55 -1.68 16.82 7.41
C VAL A 55 -0.99 15.53 7.80
N THR A 56 -0.90 14.60 6.86
CA THR A 56 -0.11 13.37 6.98
C THR A 56 0.84 13.27 5.81
N GLN A 57 2.00 12.66 6.03
CA GLN A 57 2.92 12.36 4.95
C GLN A 57 2.39 11.15 4.18
N TYR A 58 2.26 11.28 2.86
CA TYR A 58 1.96 10.14 2.01
C TYR A 58 3.11 9.15 2.03
N LYS A 59 2.78 7.87 2.19
CA LYS A 59 3.71 6.75 1.99
C LYS A 59 3.12 5.82 0.95
N LYS A 60 3.95 5.33 0.03
CA LYS A 60 3.53 4.33 -0.95
C LYS A 60 3.02 3.08 -0.21
N GLY A 61 1.81 2.65 -0.54
CA GLY A 61 1.23 1.40 -0.02
C GLY A 61 1.91 0.16 -0.60
N LYS A 62 1.54 -1.02 -0.08
CA LYS A 62 1.96 -2.30 -0.66
C LYS A 62 1.37 -2.47 -2.05
N ASP A 63 2.19 -2.89 -3.02
CA ASP A 63 1.73 -3.15 -4.39
C ASP A 63 0.72 -4.32 -4.42
N SER A 64 -0.39 -4.13 -5.15
CA SER A 64 -1.44 -5.15 -5.29
C SER A 64 -1.05 -6.24 -6.30
N LEU A 65 -1.29 -7.51 -5.94
CA LEU A 65 -1.04 -8.67 -6.82
C LEU A 65 -2.07 -8.80 -7.94
N SER A 66 -3.30 -8.32 -7.73
CA SER A 66 -4.38 -8.43 -8.72
C SER A 66 -4.34 -7.35 -9.79
N ALA A 67 -3.47 -6.34 -9.65
CA ALA A 67 -3.28 -5.29 -10.64
C ALA A 67 -2.92 -5.89 -12.01
N GLN A 68 -3.51 -5.36 -13.08
CA GLN A 68 -3.33 -5.89 -14.43
C GLN A 68 -1.85 -5.95 -14.84
N GLY A 69 -1.07 -4.92 -14.49
CA GLY A 69 0.37 -4.85 -14.76
C GLY A 69 1.16 -5.95 -14.04
N LYS A 70 0.84 -6.20 -12.76
CA LYS A 70 1.50 -7.25 -11.96
C LYS A 70 1.17 -8.65 -12.49
N ARG A 71 -0.10 -8.92 -12.79
CA ARG A 71 -0.52 -10.20 -13.41
C ARG A 71 0.18 -10.46 -14.74
N ARG A 72 0.30 -9.43 -15.58
CA ARG A 72 1.03 -9.52 -16.86
C ARG A 72 2.52 -9.79 -16.63
N TYR A 73 3.14 -9.11 -15.66
CA TYR A 73 4.56 -9.29 -15.35
C TYR A 73 4.85 -10.70 -14.83
N ASP A 74 4.04 -11.22 -13.92
CA ASP A 74 4.22 -12.56 -13.35
C ASP A 74 4.11 -13.65 -14.41
N ARG A 75 3.13 -13.53 -15.33
CA ARG A 75 3.00 -14.43 -16.48
C ARG A 75 4.15 -14.31 -17.46
N LYS A 76 4.74 -13.12 -17.61
CA LYS A 76 5.92 -12.93 -18.48
C LYS A 76 7.17 -13.53 -17.82
N GLN A 77 7.27 -13.45 -16.50
CA GLN A 77 8.44 -13.87 -15.73
C GLN A 77 8.49 -15.39 -15.51
N SER A 78 7.39 -16.13 -15.67
CA SER A 78 7.38 -17.58 -15.54
C SER A 78 8.17 -18.27 -16.67
N GLY A 79 8.89 -19.35 -16.33
CA GLY A 79 9.71 -20.13 -17.26
C GLY A 79 11.21 -19.92 -17.01
N TYR A 80 12.05 -20.40 -17.93
CA TYR A 80 13.51 -20.39 -17.78
C TYR A 80 14.20 -19.16 -18.41
N GLY A 81 13.43 -18.21 -18.94
CA GLY A 81 13.94 -17.05 -19.69
C GLY A 81 14.55 -15.92 -18.86
N GLY A 82 14.77 -16.12 -17.56
CA GLY A 82 15.38 -15.12 -16.67
C GLY A 82 14.55 -13.84 -16.53
N GLN A 83 15.24 -12.70 -16.37
CA GLN A 83 14.62 -11.41 -16.12
C GLN A 83 14.00 -10.81 -17.39
N THR A 84 12.68 -10.61 -17.40
CA THR A 84 11.95 -10.25 -18.64
C THR A 84 11.63 -8.76 -18.83
N LYS A 85 11.91 -7.92 -17.83
CA LYS A 85 11.76 -6.44 -17.91
C LYS A 85 12.99 -5.75 -17.35
N PRO A 86 13.34 -4.55 -17.86
CA PRO A 86 14.49 -3.81 -17.37
C PRO A 86 14.31 -3.47 -15.89
N VAL A 87 15.35 -3.78 -15.10
CA VAL A 87 15.48 -3.32 -13.72
C VAL A 87 16.26 -2.01 -13.76
N PHE A 88 15.75 -0.99 -13.06
CA PHE A 88 16.44 0.30 -12.97
C PHE A 88 17.51 0.22 -11.88
N HIS A 89 18.79 0.33 -12.28
CA HIS A 89 19.93 0.09 -11.39
C HIS A 89 20.54 1.38 -10.80
N LYS A 90 20.60 2.46 -11.58
CA LYS A 90 21.21 3.73 -11.14
C LYS A 90 20.15 4.69 -10.66
N LYS A 91 20.10 4.94 -9.35
CA LYS A 91 19.12 5.84 -8.74
C LYS A 91 19.67 7.27 -8.68
N VAL A 92 19.38 8.06 -9.71
CA VAL A 92 19.62 9.52 -9.73
C VAL A 92 18.27 10.21 -9.83
N TRP A 93 18.04 11.19 -8.97
CA TRP A 93 16.88 12.08 -9.04
C TRP A 93 17.41 13.44 -9.50
N HIS A 94 17.02 13.88 -10.69
CA HIS A 94 17.16 15.28 -11.09
C HIS A 94 15.93 16.06 -10.62
#